data_AF-A0A7Z1PZ57-F1
#
_entry.id   AF-A0A7Z1PZ57-F1
#
_cell.length_a   1.000
_cell.length_b   1.000
_cell.length_c   1.000
_cell.angle_alpha   90.00
_cell.angle_beta   90.00
_cell.angle_gamma   90.00
#
_symmetry.space_group_name_H-M   'P 1'
#
loop_
_entity.id
_entity.type
_entity.pdbx_description
1 polymer ?
#
loop_
_entity_poly.entity_id
_entity_poly.type
_entity_poly.pdbx_seq_one_letter_code
_entity_poly.pdbx_strand_id
1 'polypeptide(L)' 'MNLQDNHLLSQDIDAWAKSQGMRLLWNSNRDYLIYSAIHLTGKNRDELLNQLGELFRSENYGLVVKLYEKNNVLVIDGQ' A
#
# COMPACT_ATOMS: atom_id res chain seq x y z
N MET A 1 7.04 -6.47 1.36
CA MET A 1 6.96 -5.00 1.28
C MET A 1 7.41 -4.46 2.62
N ASN A 2 8.32 -3.49 2.63
CA ASN A 2 8.84 -2.89 3.85
C ASN A 2 8.30 -1.47 3.94
N LEU A 3 7.52 -1.19 4.98
CA LEU A 3 7.04 0.14 5.33
C LEU A 3 7.94 0.62 6.48
N GLN A 4 8.70 1.69 6.28
CA GLN A 4 9.73 2.16 7.19
C GLN A 4 9.16 3.20 8.15
N ASP A 5 9.66 3.22 9.37
CA ASP A 5 9.32 4.26 10.32
C ASP A 5 9.72 5.65 9.79
N ASN A 6 8.94 6.67 10.18
CA ASN A 6 9.11 8.06 9.77
C ASN A 6 8.94 8.33 8.26
N HIS A 7 8.48 7.33 7.48
CA HIS A 7 8.02 7.51 6.12
C HIS A 7 6.50 7.66 6.06
N LEU A 8 6.00 8.25 4.98
CA LEU A 8 4.58 8.21 4.65
C LEU A 8 4.22 6.87 4.03
N LEU A 9 3.03 6.35 4.33
CA LEU A 9 2.52 5.12 3.70
C LEU A 9 2.58 5.21 2.18
N SER A 10 2.19 6.34 1.59
CA SER A 10 2.22 6.50 0.14
C SER A 10 3.62 6.35 -0.46
N GLN A 11 4.67 6.77 0.25
CA GLN A 11 6.06 6.72 -0.23
C GLN A 11 6.54 5.29 -0.35
N ASP A 12 6.38 4.49 0.70
CA ASP A 12 6.86 3.10 0.69
C ASP A 12 6.00 2.19 -0.19
N ILE A 13 4.69 2.45 -0.25
CA ILE A 13 3.79 1.74 -1.17
C ILE A 13 4.13 2.08 -2.62
N ASP A 14 4.44 3.34 -2.94
CA ASP A 14 4.87 3.76 -4.28
C ASP A 14 6.20 3.13 -4.68
N ALA A 15 7.18 3.14 -3.77
CA ALA A 15 8.47 2.50 -3.99
C ALA A 15 8.30 1.00 -4.26
N TRP A 16 7.47 0.31 -3.48
CA TRP A 16 7.16 -1.10 -3.71
C TRP A 16 6.41 -1.30 -5.04
N ALA A 17 5.38 -0.51 -5.34
CA ALA A 17 4.62 -0.63 -6.58
C ALA A 17 5.53 -0.49 -7.82
N LYS A 18 6.41 0.51 -7.81
CA LYS A 18 7.43 0.71 -8.85
C LYS A 18 8.37 -0.48 -8.99
N SER A 19 8.80 -1.10 -7.88
CA SER A 19 9.64 -2.31 -7.91
C SER A 19 8.95 -3.52 -8.57
N GLN A 20 7.62 -3.54 -8.58
CA GLN A 20 6.79 -4.58 -9.21
C GLN A 20 6.37 -4.21 -10.64
N GLY A 21 6.88 -3.11 -11.21
CA GLY A 21 6.47 -2.63 -12.53
C GLY A 21 5.08 -2.01 -12.58
N MET A 22 4.55 -1.57 -11.43
CA MET A 22 3.24 -0.94 -11.31
C MET A 22 3.36 0.57 -11.09
N ARG A 23 2.30 1.29 -11.45
CA ARG A 23 2.14 2.71 -11.09
C ARG A 23 1.20 2.81 -9.88
N LEU A 24 1.61 3.56 -8.85
CA LEU A 24 0.70 3.95 -7.77
C LEU A 24 -0.17 5.14 -8.21
N LEU A 25 -1.46 5.05 -7.90
CA LEU A 25 -2.38 6.17 -7.86
C LEU A 25 -2.89 6.31 -6.42
N TRP A 26 -2.35 7.30 -5.72
CA TRP A 26 -2.83 7.66 -4.38
C TRP A 26 -4.05 8.57 -4.51
N ASN A 27 -5.24 8.01 -4.30
CA ASN A 27 -6.52 8.69 -4.40
C ASN A 27 -7.18 8.84 -3.02
N SER A 28 -6.40 9.33 -2.07
CA SER A 28 -6.87 9.72 -0.73
C SER A 28 -6.43 11.16 -0.45
N ASN A 29 -7.28 11.91 0.25
CA ASN A 29 -6.95 13.24 0.76
C ASN A 29 -6.05 13.20 2.01
N ARG A 30 -5.80 12.00 2.55
CA ARG A 30 -5.00 11.74 3.73
C ARG A 30 -3.85 10.79 3.38
N ASP A 31 -2.75 11.01 4.07
CA ASP A 31 -1.59 10.11 4.10
C ASP A 31 -1.18 9.93 5.56
N TYR A 32 -0.47 8.85 5.85
CA TYR A 32 -0.20 8.41 7.21
C TYR A 32 1.29 8.25 7.44
N LEU A 33 1.78 8.84 8.53
CA LEU A 33 3.13 8.62 9.02
C LEU A 33 3.21 7.24 9.67
N ILE A 34 4.19 6.44 9.26
CA ILE A 34 4.47 5.13 9.86
C ILE A 34 5.26 5.36 11.15
N TYR A 35 4.70 4.99 12.29
CA TYR A 35 5.36 5.14 13.60
C TYR A 35 6.29 3.98 13.96
N SER A 36 6.00 2.79 13.45
CA SER A 36 6.81 1.58 13.63
C SER A 36 6.93 0.88 12.29
N ALA A 37 8.13 0.43 11.94
CA ALA A 37 8.34 -0.30 10.70
C ALA A 37 7.42 -1.53 10.63
N ILE A 38 6.83 -1.75 9.45
CA ILE A 38 5.93 -2.87 9.17
C ILE A 38 6.54 -3.69 8.02
N HIS A 39 6.66 -5.00 8.25
CA HIS A 39 7.17 -5.94 7.27
C HIS A 39 6.03 -6.84 6.81
N LEU A 40 5.56 -6.62 5.58
CA LEU A 40 4.59 -7.50 4.94
C LEU A 40 5.34 -8.56 4.13
N THR A 41 5.03 -9.84 4.38
CA THR A 41 5.68 -10.98 3.73
C THR A 41 4.62 -11.85 3.06
N GLY A 42 4.71 -11.98 1.74
CA GLY A 42 3.84 -12.86 0.96
C GLY A 42 4.64 -13.58 -0.11
N LYS A 43 4.18 -14.75 -0.54
CA LYS A 43 4.80 -15.56 -1.60
C LYS A 43 4.59 -14.98 -2.98
N ASN A 44 3.55 -14.16 -3.14
CA ASN A 44 3.18 -13.51 -4.37
C ASN A 44 2.60 -12.12 -4.09
N ARG A 45 2.35 -11.38 -5.16
CA ARG A 45 1.80 -10.02 -5.12
C ARG A 45 0.44 -9.96 -4.44
N ASP A 46 -0.45 -10.91 -4.72
CA ASP A 46 -1.83 -10.87 -4.24
C ASP A 46 -1.89 -11.10 -2.72
N GLU A 47 -1.07 -12.00 -2.18
CA GLU A 47 -0.91 -12.18 -0.74
C GLU A 47 -0.44 -10.89 -0.06
N LEU A 48 0.54 -10.18 -0.65
CA LEU A 48 1.00 -8.90 -0.12
C LEU A 48 -0.09 -7.82 -0.15
N LEU A 49 -0.86 -7.74 -1.23
CA LEU A 49 -1.97 -6.79 -1.35
C LEU A 49 -3.10 -7.10 -0.37
N ASN A 50 -3.39 -8.38 -0.13
CA ASN A 50 -4.35 -8.79 0.89
C ASN A 50 -3.88 -8.38 2.29
N GLN A 51 -2.61 -8.62 2.63
CA GLN A 51 -2.05 -8.16 3.91
C GLN A 51 -2.08 -6.64 4.05
N LEU A 52 -1.83 -5.90 2.97
CA LEU A 52 -1.93 -4.45 2.97
C LEU A 52 -3.37 -3.98 3.22
N GLY A 53 -4.35 -4.62 2.60
CA GLY A 53 -5.77 -4.34 2.84
C GLY A 53 -6.19 -4.64 4.28
N GLU A 54 -5.70 -5.72 4.86
CA GLU A 54 -5.95 -6.05 6.28
C GLU A 54 -5.29 -5.04 7.22
N LEU A 55 -4.07 -4.57 6.93
CA LEU A 55 -3.42 -3.50 7.68
C LEU A 55 -4.26 -2.21 7.68
N PHE A 56 -4.79 -1.83 6.51
CA PHE A 56 -5.62 -0.64 6.42
C PHE A 56 -6.91 -0.73 7.25
N ARG A 57 -7.45 -1.94 7.36
CA ARG A 57 -8.62 -2.23 8.19
C ARG A 57 -8.27 -2.24 9.68
N SER A 58 -7.16 -2.89 10.08
CA SER A 58 -6.78 -3.05 11.48
C SER A 58 -6.43 -1.72 12.14
N GLU A 59 -5.71 -0.86 11.42
CA GLU A 59 -5.29 0.46 11.90
C GLU A 59 -6.36 1.54 11.66
N ASN A 60 -7.51 1.17 11.09
CA ASN A 60 -8.62 2.07 10.78
C ASN A 60 -8.19 3.28 9.94
N TYR A 61 -7.33 3.06 8.93
CA TYR A 61 -6.86 4.12 8.04
C TYR A 61 -7.94 4.63 7.08
N GLY A 62 -9.08 3.94 6.97
CA GLY A 62 -10.11 4.26 5.96
C GLY A 62 -9.55 4.24 4.54
N LEU A 63 -8.59 3.35 4.25
CA LEU A 63 -7.98 3.19 2.94
C LEU A 63 -8.40 1.85 2.33
N VAL A 64 -8.56 1.82 1.00
CA VAL A 64 -8.86 0.60 0.24
C VAL A 64 -7.83 0.44 -0.87
N VAL A 65 -7.27 -0.76 -0.98
CA VAL A 65 -6.33 -1.12 -2.04
C VAL A 65 -7.06 -1.82 -3.21
N LYS A 66 -6.77 -1.40 -4.44
CA LYS A 66 -7.31 -2.00 -5.67
C LYS A 66 -6.20 -2.14 -6.71
N LEU A 67 -6.10 -3.30 -7.34
CA LEU A 67 -5.17 -3.54 -8.45
C LEU A 67 -5.92 -3.64 -9.78
N TYR A 68 -5.56 -2.79 -10.74
CA TYR A 68 -6.03 -2.84 -12.12
C TYR A 68 -4.99 -3.52 -12.99
N GLU A 69 -5.09 -4.84 -13.12
CA GLU A 69 -4.08 -5.66 -13.81
C GLU A 69 -3.85 -5.29 -15.27
N LYS A 70 -4.91 -4.91 -16.00
CA LYS A 70 -4.80 -4.52 -17.43
C LYS A 70 -3.81 -3.38 -17.67
N ASN A 71 -3.70 -2.45 -16.72
CA ASN A 71 -2.88 -1.25 -16.85
C ASN A 71 -1.71 -1.22 -15.85
N ASN A 72 -1.54 -2.28 -15.03
CA ASN A 72 -0.59 -2.35 -13.91
C ASN A 72 -0.66 -1.11 -12.99
N VAL A 73 -1.88 -0.68 -12.65
CA VAL A 73 -2.11 0.45 -11.73
C VAL A 73 -2.60 -0.06 -10.39
N LEU A 74 -1.87 0.29 -9.33
CA LEU A 74 -2.30 0.11 -7.95
C LEU A 74 -2.98 1.40 -7.48
N VAL A 75 -4.23 1.32 -7.08
CA VAL A 75 -5.01 2.45 -6.58
C VAL A 75 -5.22 2.28 -5.08
N ILE A 76 -4.90 3.34 -4.32
CA ILE A 76 -5.26 3.44 -2.90
C ILE A 76 -6.33 4.53 -2.78
N ASP A 77 -7.57 4.13 -2.52
CA ASP A 77 -8.69 5.06 -2.34
C ASP A 77 -8.91 5.36 -0.86
N GLY A 78 -9.15 6.64 -0.53
CA GLY A 78 -9.70 7.01 0.77
C GLY A 78 -11.22 6.80 0.83
N GLN A 79 -11.73 6.31 1.96
CA GLN A 79 -13.15 6.24 2.29
C GLN A 79 -13.68 7.53 2.93
#